data_AF-A0A9P9X8E7-F1
#
_entry.id   AF-A0A9P9X8E7-F1
#
_cell.length_a   1.000
_cell.length_b   1.000
_cell.length_c   1.000
_cell.angle_alpha   90.00
_cell.angle_beta   90.00
_cell.angle_gamma   90.00
#
_symmetry.space_group_name_H-M   'P 1'
#
loop_
_entity.id
_entity.type
_entity.pdbx_description
1 polymer ?
#
loop_
_entity_poly.entity_id
_entity_poly.type
_entity_poly.pdbx_seq_one_letter_code
_entity_poly.pdbx_strand_id
1 'polypeptide(L)'
;MVLRHSALAVCLSVLLALDQNSSQANAQYLQNLDRTRITNPATNIQYDGYRYKAVPDNRAAWRNVIDLGRTEIIYLYYNCYYMNNICDNVDTFLSSPRGQNLHPGTTIPADQFTYDFDTGEESWTHQSGRREKSCLKSWGKARNCPGPSKKVPFRHDGPWWTKDVEAVGNTNMLKHERDSQTKNIIKRSGMRYTCDEFPPATWVEGGSGWANNQPANTRCAGHACLDPFAVVVNGNRVSVKAEQDWQARSHKTLRDVLLSRIEARNNEFTWHDPRNPQRDTAFVTSYSTQ
;
A
#
# COMPACT_ATOMS: atom_id res chain seq x y z
N MET A 1 -44.81 -60.19 15.83
CA MET A 1 -45.08 -60.76 14.49
C MET A 1 -45.51 -59.57 13.63
N VAL A 2 -44.77 -59.03 12.65
CA VAL A 2 -43.72 -59.51 11.75
C VAL A 2 -42.72 -58.37 11.51
N LEU A 3 -41.44 -58.75 11.39
CA LEU A 3 -40.28 -57.93 10.99
C LEU A 3 -40.46 -57.26 9.61
N ARG A 4 -39.91 -56.05 9.44
CA ARG A 4 -39.29 -55.63 8.18
C ARG A 4 -37.94 -54.96 8.43
N HIS A 5 -36.90 -55.53 7.82
CA HIS A 5 -35.58 -54.97 7.63
C HIS A 5 -35.51 -54.16 6.32
N SER A 6 -34.43 -53.37 6.20
CA SER A 6 -33.82 -52.75 5.01
C SER A 6 -34.02 -51.24 4.93
N ALA A 7 -33.06 -50.42 4.53
CA ALA A 7 -31.59 -50.46 4.45
C ALA A 7 -31.17 -49.01 4.11
N LEU A 8 -29.93 -48.66 4.41
CA LEU A 8 -29.32 -47.34 4.24
C LEU A 8 -29.62 -46.65 2.89
N ALA A 9 -29.87 -45.34 2.96
CA ALA A 9 -29.24 -44.36 2.07
C ALA A 9 -29.11 -43.03 2.84
N VAL A 10 -27.97 -42.84 3.50
CA VAL A 10 -27.55 -41.54 4.02
C VAL A 10 -27.21 -40.69 2.81
N CYS A 11 -28.07 -39.72 2.46
CA CYS A 11 -27.71 -38.64 1.57
C CYS A 11 -26.64 -37.79 2.27
N LEU A 12 -25.39 -38.15 2.01
CA LEU A 12 -24.22 -37.32 2.25
C LEU A 12 -24.35 -36.13 1.30
N SER A 13 -24.99 -35.06 1.76
CA SER A 13 -24.87 -33.75 1.15
C SER A 13 -23.42 -33.33 1.34
N VAL A 14 -22.59 -33.71 0.38
CA VAL A 14 -21.21 -33.27 0.30
C VAL A 14 -21.25 -31.74 0.20
N LEU A 15 -20.91 -31.10 1.32
CA LEU A 15 -20.33 -29.77 1.39
C LEU A 15 -19.05 -29.79 0.54
N LEU A 16 -19.22 -29.76 -0.78
CA LEU A 16 -18.19 -29.23 -1.66
C LEU A 16 -18.25 -27.73 -1.47
N ALA A 17 -17.43 -27.28 -0.52
CA ALA A 17 -16.87 -25.95 -0.50
C ALA A 17 -16.28 -25.68 -1.89
N LEU A 18 -17.10 -25.09 -2.76
CA LEU A 18 -16.63 -24.22 -3.82
C LEU A 18 -16.13 -22.97 -3.11
N ASP A 19 -14.89 -23.08 -2.61
CA ASP A 19 -14.07 -21.95 -2.23
C ASP A 19 -13.87 -21.11 -3.49
N GLN A 20 -14.76 -20.13 -3.68
CA GLN A 20 -14.64 -19.11 -4.70
C GLN A 20 -13.44 -18.25 -4.36
N ASN A 21 -12.25 -18.69 -4.78
CA ASN A 21 -11.36 -17.98 -5.70
C ASN A 21 -11.26 -16.45 -5.54
N SER A 22 -11.25 -15.95 -4.31
CA SER A 22 -10.50 -14.74 -3.99
C SER A 22 -9.11 -15.22 -3.64
N SER A 23 -8.21 -15.21 -4.63
CA SER A 23 -6.78 -15.32 -4.38
C SER A 23 -6.45 -14.32 -3.28
N GLN A 24 -6.25 -14.87 -2.08
CA GLN A 24 -6.08 -14.10 -0.87
C GLN A 24 -4.71 -13.43 -0.93
N ALA A 25 -4.65 -12.29 -1.60
CA ALA A 25 -3.62 -11.29 -1.50
C ALA A 25 -3.72 -10.63 -0.12
N ASN A 26 -3.50 -11.41 0.95
CA ASN A 26 -3.57 -10.91 2.32
C ASN A 26 -2.22 -10.28 2.67
N ALA A 27 -2.26 -9.02 3.08
CA ALA A 27 -1.10 -8.24 3.48
C ALA A 27 -0.28 -8.94 4.58
N GLN A 28 1.00 -9.20 4.37
CA GLN A 28 1.75 -10.08 5.26
C GLN A 28 2.50 -9.34 6.38
N TYR A 29 2.36 -9.88 7.60
CA TYR A 29 3.16 -9.50 8.77
C TYR A 29 4.45 -10.34 8.87
N LEU A 30 4.34 -11.65 8.68
CA LEU A 30 5.48 -12.55 8.57
C LEU A 30 5.90 -12.60 7.11
N GLN A 31 6.88 -11.79 6.78
CA GLN A 31 7.49 -11.82 5.46
C GLN A 31 8.21 -13.13 5.28
N ASN A 32 7.87 -13.87 4.23
CA ASN A 32 8.62 -15.03 3.81
C ASN A 32 9.84 -14.54 3.02
N LEU A 33 10.73 -13.78 3.64
CA LEU A 33 12.05 -13.50 3.10
C LEU A 33 12.97 -14.60 3.60
N ASP A 34 13.48 -15.40 2.67
CA ASP A 34 14.39 -16.49 2.98
C ASP A 34 15.75 -16.20 2.36
N ARG A 35 16.80 -16.36 3.15
CA ARG A 35 18.17 -16.14 2.69
C ARG A 35 18.53 -17.27 1.74
N THR A 36 19.12 -16.94 0.60
CA THR A 36 19.50 -17.92 -0.40
C THR A 36 20.80 -17.55 -1.10
N ARG A 37 21.40 -18.51 -1.79
CA ARG A 37 22.56 -18.27 -2.65
C ARG A 37 22.05 -18.06 -4.07
N ILE A 38 22.31 -16.89 -4.63
CA ILE A 38 21.95 -16.54 -6.00
C ILE A 38 23.22 -16.54 -6.83
N THR A 39 23.20 -17.23 -7.97
CA THR A 39 24.29 -17.18 -8.95
C THR A 39 24.05 -16.01 -9.88
N ASN A 40 24.98 -15.05 -9.94
CA ASN A 40 24.96 -14.03 -10.98
C ASN A 40 25.29 -14.71 -12.32
N PRO A 41 24.39 -14.71 -13.30
CA PRO A 41 24.55 -15.47 -14.53
C PRO A 41 25.56 -14.82 -15.50
N ALA A 42 25.83 -13.51 -15.38
CA ALA A 42 26.86 -12.83 -16.16
C ALA A 42 28.28 -13.14 -15.68
N THR A 43 28.49 -13.25 -14.37
CA THR A 43 29.82 -13.45 -13.77
C THR A 43 30.06 -14.87 -13.25
N ASN A 44 29.02 -15.69 -13.18
CA ASN A 44 28.99 -16.99 -12.51
C ASN A 44 29.41 -16.94 -11.02
N ILE A 45 29.42 -15.75 -10.40
CA ILE A 45 29.74 -15.56 -8.99
C ILE A 45 28.47 -15.75 -8.17
N GLN A 46 28.54 -16.61 -7.15
CA GLN A 46 27.46 -16.75 -6.18
C GLN A 46 27.54 -15.67 -5.11
N TYR A 47 26.39 -15.13 -4.72
CA TYR A 47 26.24 -14.18 -3.64
C TYR A 47 25.07 -14.53 -2.74
N ASP A 48 25.09 -13.98 -1.53
CA ASP A 48 23.96 -14.07 -0.61
C ASP A 48 22.88 -13.09 -1.06
N GLY A 49 21.68 -13.61 -1.29
CA GLY A 49 20.51 -12.82 -1.62
C GLY A 49 19.29 -13.32 -0.86
N TYR A 50 18.13 -12.88 -1.29
CA TYR A 50 16.86 -13.23 -0.67
C TYR A 50 15.87 -13.69 -1.73
N ARG A 51 14.98 -14.58 -1.31
CA ARG A 51 13.79 -14.94 -2.06
C ARG A 51 12.56 -14.58 -1.23
N TYR A 52 11.53 -14.12 -1.91
CA TYR A 52 10.26 -13.72 -1.35
C TYR A 52 9.14 -14.68 -1.80
N LYS A 53 8.13 -14.82 -0.94
CA LYS A 53 6.92 -15.59 -1.25
C LYS A 53 5.67 -14.84 -0.80
N ALA A 54 4.82 -14.50 -1.78
CA ALA A 54 3.64 -13.66 -1.57
C ALA A 54 2.51 -14.27 -0.76
N VAL A 55 2.50 -15.59 -0.57
CA VAL A 55 1.61 -16.34 0.33
C VAL A 55 2.42 -17.44 1.02
N PRO A 56 2.22 -17.73 2.32
CA PRO A 56 2.95 -18.81 3.00
C PRO A 56 2.59 -20.20 2.44
N ASP A 57 1.46 -20.34 1.74
CA ASP A 57 0.98 -21.59 1.13
C ASP A 57 2.01 -22.22 0.18
N ASN A 58 2.18 -23.55 0.25
CA ASN A 58 3.15 -24.33 -0.52
C ASN A 58 3.01 -24.20 -2.04
N ARG A 59 1.88 -23.68 -2.54
CA ARG A 59 1.59 -23.48 -3.96
C ARG A 59 2.25 -22.26 -4.58
N ALA A 60 2.57 -21.22 -3.80
CA ALA A 60 3.24 -20.06 -4.38
C ALA A 60 4.71 -20.35 -4.67
N ALA A 61 5.15 -19.95 -5.87
CA ALA A 61 6.55 -20.02 -6.22
C ALA A 61 7.36 -18.97 -5.43
N TRP A 62 8.55 -19.37 -5.01
CA TRP A 62 9.56 -18.44 -4.54
C TRP A 62 10.00 -17.53 -5.69
N ARG A 63 10.22 -16.26 -5.38
CA ARG A 63 10.73 -15.27 -6.33
C ARG A 63 12.00 -14.65 -5.77
N ASN A 64 13.03 -14.51 -6.59
CA ASN A 64 14.25 -13.83 -6.15
C ASN A 64 13.93 -12.34 -5.93
N VAL A 65 14.43 -11.79 -4.84
CA VAL A 65 14.41 -10.35 -4.59
C VAL A 65 15.62 -9.75 -5.30
N ILE A 66 15.38 -8.71 -6.08
CA ILE A 66 16.43 -7.94 -6.75
C ILE A 66 17.11 -7.05 -5.71
N ASP A 67 18.41 -7.27 -5.50
CA ASP A 67 19.24 -6.46 -4.62
C ASP A 67 20.18 -5.57 -5.44
N LEU A 68 19.81 -4.29 -5.57
CA LEU A 68 20.65 -3.28 -6.21
C LEU A 68 21.72 -2.74 -5.25
N GLY A 69 21.51 -2.89 -3.93
CA GLY A 69 22.27 -2.28 -2.82
C GLY A 69 23.76 -2.62 -2.79
N ARG A 70 24.16 -3.67 -3.50
CA ARG A 70 25.56 -4.08 -3.65
C ARG A 70 26.41 -3.08 -4.45
N THR A 71 25.79 -2.31 -5.34
CA THR A 71 26.48 -1.34 -6.19
C THR A 71 25.87 0.05 -6.11
N GLU A 72 24.57 0.15 -5.84
CA GLU A 72 23.85 1.40 -5.73
C GLU A 72 22.75 1.29 -4.69
N ILE A 73 22.61 2.31 -3.84
CA ILE A 73 21.52 2.38 -2.86
C ILE A 73 20.50 3.38 -3.40
N ILE A 74 19.24 2.95 -3.45
CA ILE A 74 18.11 3.77 -3.88
C ILE A 74 17.30 4.14 -2.65
N TYR A 75 17.01 5.43 -2.52
CA TYR A 75 16.30 5.98 -1.40
C TYR A 75 14.95 6.56 -1.82
N LEU A 76 13.91 6.29 -1.02
CA LEU A 76 12.66 7.04 -1.06
C LEU A 76 12.58 7.97 0.15
N TYR A 77 12.39 9.27 -0.11
CA TYR A 77 12.25 10.30 0.92
C TYR A 77 10.85 10.90 0.90
N TYR A 78 10.21 10.96 2.06
CA TYR A 78 9.02 11.79 2.27
C TYR A 78 9.43 13.12 2.88
N ASN A 79 9.02 14.21 2.25
CA ASN A 79 9.27 15.54 2.78
C ASN A 79 8.19 15.88 3.83
N CYS A 80 8.56 15.82 5.11
CA CYS A 80 7.62 15.95 6.22
C CYS A 80 7.09 17.37 6.44
N TYR A 81 7.72 18.38 5.85
CA TYR A 81 7.16 19.72 5.78
C TYR A 81 5.87 19.73 4.97
N TYR A 82 5.85 19.09 3.78
CA TYR A 82 4.67 19.04 2.91
C TYR A 82 3.75 17.84 3.20
N MET A 83 4.28 16.70 3.64
CA MET A 83 3.54 15.44 3.79
C MET A 83 3.34 15.08 5.26
N ASN A 84 2.86 16.03 6.05
CA ASN A 84 2.87 15.94 7.50
C ASN A 84 2.01 14.80 8.09
N ASN A 85 0.88 14.45 7.48
CA ASN A 85 0.04 13.35 7.95
C ASN A 85 0.65 12.00 7.53
N ILE A 86 1.26 11.93 6.35
CA ILE A 86 1.96 10.72 5.89
C ILE A 86 3.21 10.47 6.73
N CYS A 87 4.03 11.48 7.00
CA CYS A 87 5.19 11.33 7.88
C CYS A 87 4.81 10.92 9.29
N ASP A 88 3.74 11.49 9.88
CA ASP A 88 3.24 11.01 11.17
C ASP A 88 2.89 9.51 11.12
N ASN A 89 2.32 9.04 10.00
CA ASN A 89 1.98 7.64 9.81
C ASN A 89 3.24 6.76 9.72
N VAL A 90 4.26 7.23 9.00
CA VAL A 90 5.59 6.58 8.90
C VAL A 90 6.24 6.49 10.26
N ASP A 91 6.34 7.60 10.99
CA ASP A 91 7.01 7.66 12.29
C ASP A 91 6.27 6.77 13.31
N THR A 92 4.93 6.78 13.28
CA THR A 92 4.11 5.89 14.12
C THR A 92 4.42 4.42 13.80
N PHE A 93 4.47 4.04 12.53
CA PHE A 93 4.82 2.67 12.13
C PHE A 93 6.23 2.30 12.57
N LEU A 94 7.22 3.13 12.25
CA LEU A 94 8.63 2.87 12.55
C LEU A 94 8.86 2.75 14.05
N SER A 95 8.16 3.54 14.88
CA SER A 95 8.24 3.44 16.34
C SER A 95 7.54 2.21 16.94
N SER A 96 6.68 1.53 16.18
CA SER A 96 5.97 0.34 16.66
C SER A 96 6.91 -0.87 16.75
N PRO A 97 6.60 -1.90 17.58
CA PRO A 97 7.37 -3.15 17.61
C PRO A 97 7.51 -3.79 16.23
N ARG A 98 6.51 -3.61 15.37
CA ARG A 98 6.53 -4.09 13.98
C ARG A 98 7.50 -3.32 13.10
N GLY A 99 7.53 -1.99 13.21
CA GLY A 99 8.47 -1.17 12.44
C GLY A 99 9.92 -1.41 12.89
N GLN A 100 10.14 -1.59 14.19
CA GLN A 100 11.46 -1.90 14.76
C GLN A 100 11.96 -3.31 14.42
N ASN A 101 11.05 -4.25 14.18
CA ASN A 101 11.35 -5.63 13.80
C ASN A 101 10.70 -5.96 12.46
N LEU A 102 11.02 -5.17 11.43
CA LEU A 102 10.37 -5.27 10.13
C LEU A 102 10.60 -6.63 9.47
N HIS A 103 11.80 -7.21 9.60
CA HIS A 103 12.20 -8.47 8.95
C HIS A 103 12.63 -9.53 9.97
N PRO A 104 11.69 -10.09 10.76
CA PRO A 104 12.02 -11.01 11.84
C PRO A 104 12.77 -12.24 11.31
N GLY A 105 13.87 -12.59 11.98
CA GLY A 105 14.68 -13.77 11.64
C GLY A 105 15.62 -13.57 10.44
N THR A 106 15.73 -12.36 9.92
CA THR A 106 16.69 -12.01 8.86
C THR A 106 17.74 -11.01 9.37
N THR A 107 18.74 -10.71 8.54
CA THR A 107 19.73 -9.64 8.77
C THR A 107 19.39 -8.34 8.03
N ILE A 108 18.18 -8.25 7.44
CA ILE A 108 17.75 -7.09 6.66
C ILE A 108 17.46 -5.93 7.65
N PRO A 109 18.07 -4.76 7.47
CA PRO A 109 17.81 -3.58 8.29
C PRO A 109 16.33 -3.17 8.28
N ALA A 110 15.83 -2.65 9.40
CA ALA A 110 14.42 -2.27 9.55
C ALA A 110 13.99 -1.05 8.70
N ASP A 111 14.95 -0.33 8.11
CA ASP A 111 14.75 0.78 7.18
C ASP A 111 14.81 0.34 5.70
N GLN A 112 15.01 -0.95 5.41
CA GLN A 112 15.06 -1.49 4.06
C GLN A 112 13.74 -2.19 3.68
N PHE A 113 12.95 -1.57 2.82
CA PHE A 113 11.69 -2.11 2.33
C PHE A 113 11.86 -2.87 1.01
N THR A 114 10.92 -3.74 0.70
CA THR A 114 10.89 -4.51 -0.54
C THR A 114 9.79 -3.95 -1.42
N TYR A 115 10.17 -3.26 -2.50
CA TYR A 115 9.25 -2.74 -3.50
C TYR A 115 8.58 -3.89 -4.25
N ASP A 116 7.25 -3.85 -4.31
CA ASP A 116 6.41 -4.78 -5.05
C ASP A 116 6.04 -4.15 -6.40
N PHE A 117 6.50 -4.75 -7.51
CA PHE A 117 6.21 -4.23 -8.84
C PHE A 117 4.79 -4.57 -9.32
N ASP A 118 4.06 -5.43 -8.60
CA ASP A 118 2.68 -5.79 -8.89
C ASP A 118 1.82 -4.52 -8.99
N THR A 119 1.32 -4.14 -10.16
CA THR A 119 0.81 -2.77 -10.38
C THR A 119 -0.51 -2.48 -9.65
N GLY A 120 -1.13 -3.46 -9.00
CA GLY A 120 -2.37 -3.27 -8.25
C GLY A 120 -3.59 -3.01 -9.13
N GLU A 121 -3.45 -3.18 -10.45
CA GLU A 121 -4.50 -2.85 -11.43
C GLU A 121 -5.58 -3.94 -11.50
N GLU A 122 -5.23 -5.18 -11.14
CA GLU A 122 -6.19 -6.28 -11.10
C GLU A 122 -6.59 -6.60 -9.65
N SER A 123 -7.87 -6.91 -9.40
CA SER A 123 -8.41 -7.10 -8.05
C SER A 123 -7.80 -8.27 -7.27
N TRP A 124 -7.11 -9.18 -7.97
CA TRP A 124 -6.45 -10.36 -7.41
C TRP A 124 -4.98 -10.13 -7.05
N THR A 125 -4.42 -8.99 -7.43
CA THR A 125 -3.02 -8.60 -7.12
C THR A 125 -2.79 -8.46 -5.62
N HIS A 126 -1.53 -8.65 -5.21
CA HIS A 126 -1.12 -8.46 -3.82
C HIS A 126 -1.50 -7.05 -3.32
N GLN A 127 -1.18 -6.04 -4.12
CA GLN A 127 -1.44 -4.64 -3.76
C GLN A 127 -2.93 -4.32 -3.64
N SER A 128 -3.77 -4.78 -4.58
CA SER A 128 -5.20 -4.51 -4.53
C SER A 128 -5.85 -5.17 -3.31
N GLY A 129 -5.55 -6.45 -3.07
CA GLY A 129 -6.05 -7.19 -1.92
C GLY A 129 -5.65 -6.52 -0.61
N ARG A 130 -4.39 -6.10 -0.49
CA ARG A 130 -3.90 -5.37 0.69
C ARG A 130 -4.61 -4.05 0.92
N ARG A 131 -4.72 -3.19 -0.11
CA ARG A 131 -5.37 -1.87 0.02
C ARG A 131 -6.79 -2.03 0.53
N GLU A 132 -7.53 -3.01 0.02
CA GLU A 132 -8.89 -3.30 0.46
C GLU A 132 -8.98 -3.76 1.92
N LYS A 133 -7.96 -4.46 2.44
CA LYS A 133 -7.92 -4.94 3.83
C LYS A 133 -7.44 -3.89 4.83
N SER A 134 -6.43 -3.11 4.49
CA SER A 134 -5.92 -2.02 5.33
C SER A 134 -6.91 -0.85 5.36
N CYS A 135 -7.38 -0.45 4.18
CA CYS A 135 -8.22 0.71 3.95
C CYS A 135 -9.53 0.26 3.30
N LEU A 136 -10.44 -0.29 4.11
CA LEU A 136 -11.75 -0.76 3.65
C LEU A 136 -12.44 0.26 2.73
N LYS A 137 -13.12 -0.20 1.67
CA LYS A 137 -13.87 0.69 0.74
C LYS A 137 -14.87 1.61 1.46
N SER A 138 -15.38 1.18 2.61
CA SER A 138 -16.28 1.95 3.47
C SER A 138 -15.59 2.99 4.33
N TRP A 139 -14.26 3.05 4.40
CA TRP A 139 -13.52 3.98 5.28
C TRP A 139 -13.88 5.45 5.02
N GLY A 140 -14.08 5.80 3.74
CA GLY A 140 -14.56 7.13 3.34
C GLY A 140 -15.99 7.46 3.80
N LYS A 141 -16.80 6.44 4.13
CA LYS A 141 -18.20 6.56 4.58
C LYS A 141 -18.35 6.33 6.09
N ALA A 142 -17.46 5.56 6.70
CA ALA A 142 -17.55 5.06 8.07
C ALA A 142 -17.12 6.08 9.14
N ARG A 143 -16.94 7.35 8.79
CA ARG A 143 -16.52 8.45 9.70
C ARG A 143 -15.17 8.26 10.40
N ASN A 144 -14.35 7.31 9.94
CA ASN A 144 -13.01 7.07 10.52
C ASN A 144 -12.01 8.19 10.17
N CYS A 145 -12.32 8.96 9.12
CA CYS A 145 -11.70 10.24 8.88
C CYS A 145 -12.73 11.35 9.04
N PRO A 146 -12.36 12.49 9.65
CA PRO A 146 -10.99 12.89 9.93
C PRO A 146 -10.64 12.55 11.41
N GLY A 147 -9.76 11.56 11.65
CA GLY A 147 -9.41 11.08 12.99
C GLY A 147 -8.93 12.16 13.98
N PRO A 148 -8.85 11.86 15.28
CA PRO A 148 -8.59 12.87 16.31
C PRO A 148 -7.22 13.57 16.18
N SER A 149 -6.21 12.86 15.67
CA SER A 149 -4.81 13.31 15.62
C SER A 149 -4.36 13.93 14.28
N LYS A 150 -5.29 14.37 13.44
CA LYS A 150 -4.97 14.92 12.12
C LYS A 150 -4.25 16.28 12.20
N LYS A 151 -3.27 16.46 11.30
CA LYS A 151 -2.63 17.74 11.01
C LYS A 151 -3.35 18.45 9.87
N VAL A 152 -3.12 19.75 9.77
CA VAL A 152 -3.55 20.55 8.63
C VAL A 152 -2.86 20.00 7.38
N PRO A 153 -3.59 19.49 6.38
CA PRO A 153 -2.97 18.88 5.23
C PRO A 153 -2.50 19.95 4.26
N PHE A 154 -1.48 19.61 3.48
CA PHE A 154 -0.99 20.47 2.42
C PHE A 154 -1.69 20.19 1.10
N ARG A 155 -1.83 21.27 0.35
CA ARG A 155 -2.25 21.31 -1.04
C ARG A 155 -1.07 21.78 -1.89
N HIS A 156 -1.18 21.60 -3.21
CA HIS A 156 -0.18 22.10 -4.18
C HIS A 156 0.17 23.59 -4.06
N ASP A 157 -0.68 24.42 -3.45
CA ASP A 157 -0.46 25.85 -3.23
C ASP A 157 -0.24 26.22 -1.75
N GLY A 158 0.07 25.24 -0.89
CA GLY A 158 0.42 25.48 0.51
C GLY A 158 -0.47 24.73 1.52
N PRO A 159 -0.27 24.96 2.83
CA PRO A 159 -1.11 24.35 3.86
C PRO A 159 -2.55 24.82 3.71
N TRP A 160 -3.52 23.92 3.90
CA TRP A 160 -4.91 24.35 4.01
C TRP A 160 -5.12 25.18 5.28
N TRP A 161 -6.17 25.98 5.35
CA TRP A 161 -6.36 26.87 6.52
C TRP A 161 -6.97 26.14 7.73
N THR A 162 -7.52 24.93 7.54
CA THR A 162 -8.14 24.13 8.60
C THR A 162 -7.95 22.63 8.36
N LYS A 163 -8.14 21.86 9.43
CA LYS A 163 -8.24 20.39 9.43
C LYS A 163 -9.68 19.90 9.52
N ASP A 164 -10.64 20.80 9.60
CA ASP A 164 -12.06 20.45 9.72
C ASP A 164 -12.62 20.00 8.38
N VAL A 165 -13.67 19.17 8.44
CA VAL A 165 -14.42 18.72 7.27
C VAL A 165 -15.71 19.53 7.11
N GLU A 166 -16.28 19.52 5.90
CA GLU A 166 -17.62 20.07 5.67
C GLU A 166 -18.64 19.34 6.56
N ALA A 167 -19.54 20.09 7.20
CA ALA A 167 -20.56 19.53 8.08
C ALA A 167 -21.66 18.77 7.31
N VAL A 168 -21.79 19.02 6.01
CA VAL A 168 -22.90 18.51 5.19
C VAL A 168 -22.50 17.20 4.49
N GLY A 169 -23.39 16.21 4.56
CA GLY A 169 -23.38 15.05 3.67
C GLY A 169 -22.44 13.89 4.04
N ASN A 170 -21.94 13.80 5.29
CA ASN A 170 -20.94 12.79 5.70
C ASN A 170 -19.77 12.70 4.71
N THR A 171 -19.39 13.83 4.13
CA THR A 171 -18.27 13.87 3.20
C THR A 171 -17.02 14.10 4.04
N ASN A 172 -16.02 13.23 3.96
CA ASN A 172 -14.70 13.51 4.56
C ASN A 172 -13.98 14.69 3.86
N MET A 173 -14.72 15.49 3.09
CA MET A 173 -14.24 16.64 2.34
C MET A 173 -13.79 17.71 3.31
N LEU A 174 -12.57 18.21 3.10
CA LEU A 174 -12.07 19.32 3.89
C LEU A 174 -12.95 20.54 3.68
N LYS A 175 -13.16 21.28 4.77
CA LYS A 175 -13.98 22.49 4.79
C LYS A 175 -13.49 23.49 3.74
N HIS A 176 -14.41 23.99 2.93
CA HIS A 176 -14.19 25.08 2.01
C HIS A 176 -13.97 26.36 2.79
N GLU A 177 -13.11 27.22 2.27
CA GLU A 177 -12.97 28.58 2.76
C GLU A 177 -14.22 29.38 2.39
N ARG A 178 -14.80 30.06 3.38
CA ARG A 178 -16.02 30.82 3.23
C ARG A 178 -15.80 32.24 3.71
N ASP A 179 -16.40 33.19 3.00
CA ASP A 179 -16.46 34.57 3.44
C ASP A 179 -17.15 34.64 4.82
N SER A 180 -16.59 35.41 5.73
CA SER A 180 -17.02 35.42 7.13
C SER A 180 -18.41 36.03 7.31
N GLN A 181 -18.82 36.94 6.42
CA GLN A 181 -20.09 37.67 6.49
C GLN A 181 -21.20 36.94 5.74
N THR A 182 -20.98 36.68 4.44
CA THR A 182 -21.97 36.09 3.53
C THR A 182 -22.06 34.57 3.63
N LYS A 183 -21.06 33.91 4.25
CA LYS A 183 -20.90 32.45 4.30
C LYS A 183 -20.77 31.76 2.93
N ASN A 184 -20.63 32.56 1.87
CA ASN A 184 -20.40 32.07 0.51
C ASN A 184 -19.01 31.42 0.41
N ILE A 185 -18.89 30.38 -0.41
CA ILE A 185 -17.61 29.72 -0.66
C ILE A 185 -16.72 30.66 -1.48
N ILE A 186 -15.57 31.04 -0.92
CA ILE A 186 -14.56 31.84 -1.62
C ILE A 186 -13.43 30.97 -2.17
N LYS A 187 -13.14 29.84 -1.53
CA LYS A 187 -12.12 28.88 -1.99
C LYS A 187 -12.55 27.46 -1.69
N ARG A 188 -12.77 26.65 -2.73
CA ARG A 188 -13.01 25.22 -2.56
C ARG A 188 -11.71 24.52 -2.16
N SER A 189 -11.82 23.56 -1.24
CA SER A 189 -10.69 22.77 -0.78
C SER A 189 -10.15 21.87 -1.90
N GLY A 190 -11.06 21.18 -2.59
CA GLY A 190 -10.73 20.15 -3.59
C GLY A 190 -10.08 18.91 -2.97
N MET A 191 -10.13 18.76 -1.65
CA MET A 191 -9.46 17.70 -0.90
C MET A 191 -10.44 17.04 0.05
N ARG A 192 -10.22 15.75 0.31
CA ARG A 192 -10.87 15.01 1.38
C ARG A 192 -9.84 14.22 2.17
N TYR A 193 -10.15 13.92 3.42
CA TYR A 193 -9.39 12.92 4.14
C TYR A 193 -9.77 11.51 3.67
N THR A 194 -8.76 10.72 3.36
CA THR A 194 -8.88 9.30 3.06
C THR A 194 -7.97 8.49 3.97
N CYS A 195 -8.19 7.17 3.99
CA CYS A 195 -7.27 6.24 4.61
C CYS A 195 -5.93 6.27 3.86
N ASP A 196 -4.84 6.41 4.59
CA ASP A 196 -3.47 6.19 4.17
C ASP A 196 -2.96 4.99 4.98
N GLU A 197 -2.43 3.97 4.32
CA GLU A 197 -1.73 2.88 4.99
C GLU A 197 -0.23 3.11 4.93
N PHE A 198 0.47 2.82 6.03
CA PHE A 198 1.92 2.75 6.02
C PHE A 198 2.41 1.40 6.57
N PRO A 199 3.35 0.72 5.90
CA PRO A 199 3.87 1.05 4.57
C PRO A 199 2.74 1.07 3.51
N PRO A 200 2.85 1.78 2.38
CA PRO A 200 1.89 1.66 1.27
C PRO A 200 1.93 0.27 0.63
N ALA A 201 0.86 -0.11 -0.08
CA ALA A 201 0.78 -1.41 -0.77
C ALA A 201 1.82 -1.64 -1.87
N THR A 202 2.53 -0.60 -2.30
CA THR A 202 3.70 -0.70 -3.18
C THR A 202 4.90 -1.35 -2.51
N TRP A 203 4.86 -1.54 -1.20
CA TRP A 203 5.79 -2.38 -0.47
C TRP A 203 5.20 -3.78 -0.29
N VAL A 204 6.07 -4.77 -0.18
CA VAL A 204 5.71 -6.10 0.31
C VAL A 204 5.30 -6.02 1.78
N GLU A 205 5.98 -5.18 2.56
CA GLU A 205 5.79 -5.06 3.99
C GLU A 205 4.52 -4.28 4.35
N GLY A 206 3.76 -4.74 5.34
CA GLY A 206 2.68 -3.98 5.98
C GLY A 206 1.30 -4.65 5.95
N GLY A 207 0.23 -3.84 6.04
CA GLY A 207 -1.17 -4.25 6.16
C GLY A 207 -1.51 -5.18 7.34
N SER A 208 -2.57 -6.01 7.23
CA SER A 208 -3.25 -6.64 8.39
C SER A 208 -2.81 -8.06 8.77
N GLY A 209 -1.70 -8.56 8.24
CA GLY A 209 -1.28 -9.96 8.42
C GLY A 209 -2.06 -10.94 7.53
N TRP A 210 -1.47 -12.12 7.28
CA TRP A 210 -2.04 -13.14 6.39
C TRP A 210 -3.46 -13.55 6.79
N ALA A 211 -3.75 -13.66 8.08
CA ALA A 211 -5.06 -14.05 8.59
C ALA A 211 -5.95 -12.84 8.96
N ASN A 212 -5.59 -11.62 8.54
CA ASN A 212 -6.21 -10.37 9.02
C ASN A 212 -6.24 -10.27 10.56
N ASN A 213 -5.27 -10.89 11.23
CA ASN A 213 -5.21 -11.01 12.68
C ASN A 213 -4.32 -9.93 13.33
N GLN A 214 -3.80 -9.00 12.54
CA GLN A 214 -3.04 -7.85 13.01
C GLN A 214 -3.66 -6.58 12.42
N PRO A 215 -3.72 -5.46 13.15
CA PRO A 215 -4.17 -4.21 12.56
C PRO A 215 -3.14 -3.69 11.55
N ALA A 216 -3.62 -3.24 10.38
CA ALA A 216 -2.81 -2.39 9.51
C ALA A 216 -2.52 -1.06 10.21
N ASN A 217 -1.33 -0.50 9.98
CA ASN A 217 -1.01 0.84 10.44
C ASN A 217 -1.57 1.86 9.44
N THR A 218 -2.66 2.52 9.84
CA THR A 218 -3.42 3.43 8.97
C THR A 218 -3.65 4.78 9.64
N ARG A 219 -3.64 5.85 8.85
CA ARG A 219 -3.96 7.21 9.29
C ARG A 219 -4.81 7.94 8.26
N CYS A 220 -5.41 9.06 8.65
CA CYS A 220 -6.06 9.95 7.70
C CYS A 220 -5.04 10.89 7.06
N ALA A 221 -5.01 10.97 5.74
CA ALA A 221 -4.22 11.94 4.99
C ALA A 221 -5.07 12.61 3.91
N GLY A 222 -4.65 13.81 3.46
CA GLY A 222 -5.32 14.55 2.40
C GLY A 222 -5.13 13.88 1.03
N HIS A 223 -6.22 13.75 0.28
CA HIS A 223 -6.24 13.24 -1.09
C HIS A 223 -7.11 14.16 -1.94
N ALA A 224 -6.65 14.49 -3.15
CA ALA A 224 -7.41 15.30 -4.09
C ALA A 224 -8.75 14.64 -4.45
N CYS A 225 -9.84 15.38 -4.40
CA CYS A 225 -11.14 14.88 -4.81
C CYS A 225 -11.93 15.90 -5.62
N LEU A 226 -12.78 15.39 -6.51
CA LEU A 226 -13.82 16.21 -7.10
C LEU A 226 -14.80 16.63 -6.00
N ASP A 227 -15.11 17.91 -5.96
CA ASP A 227 -16.19 18.45 -5.14
C ASP A 227 -17.52 18.19 -5.87
N PRO A 228 -18.38 17.29 -5.36
CA PRO A 228 -19.62 16.92 -6.05
C PRO A 228 -20.63 18.06 -6.11
N PHE A 229 -20.45 19.12 -5.31
CA PHE A 229 -21.32 20.31 -5.28
C PHE A 229 -20.67 21.52 -5.97
N ALA A 230 -19.55 21.32 -6.67
CA ALA A 230 -18.99 22.35 -7.52
C ALA A 230 -19.85 22.49 -8.78
N VAL A 231 -20.55 23.62 -8.91
CA VAL A 231 -21.06 24.06 -10.21
C VAL A 231 -19.84 24.16 -11.13
N VAL A 232 -19.85 23.41 -12.22
CA VAL A 232 -18.82 23.47 -13.26
C VAL A 232 -18.95 24.83 -13.93
N VAL A 233 -18.23 25.82 -13.44
CA VAL A 233 -18.10 27.11 -14.12
C VAL A 233 -16.90 27.01 -15.06
N ASN A 234 -17.15 27.06 -16.36
CA ASN A 234 -16.14 27.04 -17.44
C ASN A 234 -15.26 25.78 -17.53
N GLY A 235 -15.78 24.59 -17.19
CA GLY A 235 -15.09 23.31 -17.47
C GLY A 235 -13.82 23.03 -16.65
N ASN A 236 -13.29 24.00 -15.92
CA ASN A 236 -12.07 23.86 -15.15
C ASN A 236 -12.35 23.18 -13.80
N ARG A 237 -12.26 21.84 -13.81
CA ARG A 237 -12.06 21.05 -12.60
C ARG A 237 -10.71 21.49 -12.02
N VAL A 238 -10.70 22.22 -10.91
CA VAL A 238 -9.45 22.55 -10.22
C VAL A 238 -8.82 21.24 -9.76
N SER A 239 -7.85 20.73 -10.51
CA SER A 239 -7.06 19.57 -10.13
C SER A 239 -6.07 20.03 -9.06
N VAL A 240 -6.50 19.96 -7.81
CA VAL A 240 -5.58 20.12 -6.69
C VAL A 240 -4.77 18.83 -6.54
N LYS A 241 -3.58 18.92 -5.96
CA LYS A 241 -2.82 17.77 -5.45
C LYS A 241 -2.69 17.91 -3.94
N ALA A 242 -2.72 16.79 -3.24
CA ALA A 242 -2.54 16.68 -1.80
C ALA A 242 -1.48 15.61 -1.46
N GLU A 243 -1.29 15.36 -0.16
CA GLU A 243 -0.24 14.46 0.35
C GLU A 243 -0.25 13.07 -0.28
N GLN A 244 -1.42 12.41 -0.39
CA GLN A 244 -1.50 11.08 -1.00
C GLN A 244 -1.21 11.10 -2.50
N ASP A 245 -1.53 12.18 -3.21
CA ASP A 245 -1.18 12.33 -4.64
C ASP A 245 0.34 12.42 -4.82
N TRP A 246 1.03 13.08 -3.90
CA TRP A 246 2.50 13.14 -3.88
C TRP A 246 3.11 11.79 -3.55
N GLN A 247 2.60 11.07 -2.54
CA GLN A 247 3.04 9.71 -2.23
C GLN A 247 2.89 8.81 -3.48
N ALA A 248 1.71 8.78 -4.10
CA ALA A 248 1.46 7.98 -5.29
C ALA A 248 2.44 8.31 -6.44
N ARG A 249 2.70 9.61 -6.68
CA ARG A 249 3.67 10.05 -7.69
C ARG A 249 5.10 9.63 -7.35
N SER A 250 5.51 9.75 -6.09
CA SER A 250 6.85 9.35 -5.65
C SER A 250 7.07 7.85 -5.82
N HIS A 251 6.07 7.03 -5.49
CA HIS A 251 6.12 5.57 -5.71
C HIS A 251 6.16 5.19 -7.18
N LYS A 252 5.39 5.87 -8.03
CA LYS A 252 5.50 5.69 -9.49
C LYS A 252 6.90 6.02 -9.99
N THR A 253 7.46 7.14 -9.53
CA THR A 253 8.82 7.56 -9.92
C THR A 253 9.87 6.56 -9.43
N LEU A 254 9.74 6.07 -8.19
CA LEU A 254 10.59 5.02 -7.65
C LEU A 254 10.54 3.76 -8.51
N ARG A 255 9.34 3.32 -8.91
CA ARG A 255 9.16 2.18 -9.82
C ARG A 255 9.96 2.37 -11.12
N ASP A 256 9.81 3.53 -11.75
CA ASP A 256 10.46 3.84 -13.02
C ASP A 256 11.99 3.85 -12.88
N VAL A 257 12.51 4.42 -11.78
CA VAL A 257 13.93 4.39 -11.44
C VAL A 257 14.42 2.96 -11.25
N LEU A 258 13.73 2.15 -10.44
CA LEU A 258 14.13 0.78 -10.18
C LEU A 258 14.18 -0.06 -11.46
N LEU A 259 13.15 0.02 -12.30
CA LEU A 259 13.14 -0.72 -13.57
C LEU A 259 14.26 -0.27 -14.51
N SER A 260 14.52 1.04 -14.60
CA SER A 260 15.63 1.54 -15.42
C SER A 260 16.99 1.00 -14.95
N ARG A 261 17.20 0.89 -13.63
CA ARG A 261 18.43 0.32 -13.06
C ARG A 261 18.54 -1.19 -13.27
N ILE A 262 17.42 -1.91 -13.12
CA ILE A 262 17.35 -3.35 -13.39
C ILE A 262 17.64 -3.63 -14.86
N GLU A 263 17.06 -2.86 -15.77
CA GLU A 263 17.27 -3.00 -17.22
C GLU A 263 18.74 -2.77 -17.61
N ALA A 264 19.37 -1.74 -17.05
CA ALA A 264 20.79 -1.47 -17.26
C ALA A 264 21.71 -2.62 -16.78
N ARG A 265 21.21 -3.47 -15.89
CA ARG A 265 21.91 -4.60 -15.26
C ARG A 265 21.19 -5.93 -15.53
N ASN A 266 20.45 -6.03 -16.63
CA ASN A 266 19.61 -7.19 -16.94
C ASN A 266 20.40 -8.52 -16.97
N ASN A 267 21.69 -8.45 -17.36
CA ASN A 267 22.60 -9.59 -17.34
C ASN A 267 22.90 -10.11 -15.92
N GLU A 268 22.72 -9.32 -14.86
CA GLU A 268 22.84 -9.77 -13.47
C GLU A 268 21.57 -10.47 -12.97
N PHE A 269 20.44 -10.20 -13.62
CA PHE A 269 19.10 -10.59 -13.20
C PHE A 269 18.37 -11.36 -14.31
N THR A 270 18.98 -12.40 -14.90
CA THR A 270 18.38 -13.07 -16.08
C THR A 270 17.04 -13.77 -15.82
N TRP A 271 16.61 -13.85 -14.56
CA TRP A 271 15.27 -14.32 -14.17
C TRP A 271 14.22 -13.20 -14.19
N HIS A 272 14.62 -11.93 -14.28
CA HIS A 272 13.74 -10.79 -14.52
C HIS A 272 13.23 -10.82 -15.95
N ASP A 273 11.92 -10.63 -16.14
CA ASP A 273 11.32 -10.42 -17.45
C ASP A 273 10.90 -8.95 -17.57
N PRO A 274 11.62 -8.10 -18.34
CA PRO A 274 11.29 -6.70 -18.51
C PRO A 274 9.89 -6.45 -19.08
N ARG A 275 9.28 -7.45 -19.73
CA ARG A 275 7.90 -7.39 -20.24
C ARG A 275 6.86 -7.73 -19.18
N ASN A 276 7.28 -8.37 -18.10
CA ASN A 276 6.42 -8.78 -16.99
C ASN A 276 6.99 -8.38 -15.61
N PRO A 277 7.40 -7.10 -15.42
CA PRO A 277 8.06 -6.65 -14.19
C PRO A 277 7.17 -6.81 -12.95
N GLN A 278 5.84 -6.88 -13.11
CA GLN A 278 4.86 -7.09 -12.05
C GLN A 278 5.05 -8.40 -11.27
N ARG A 279 5.92 -9.29 -11.74
CA ARG A 279 6.28 -10.52 -11.04
C ARG A 279 7.44 -10.33 -10.07
N ASP A 280 8.20 -9.27 -10.18
CA ASP A 280 9.44 -9.09 -9.44
C ASP A 280 9.25 -8.28 -8.16
N THR A 281 10.28 -8.29 -7.33
CA THR A 281 10.40 -7.47 -6.12
C THR A 281 11.83 -6.96 -6.00
N ALA A 282 12.03 -5.77 -5.42
CA ALA A 282 13.36 -5.18 -5.27
C ALA A 282 13.55 -4.50 -3.91
N PHE A 283 14.74 -4.57 -3.32
CA PHE A 283 15.04 -3.83 -2.10
C PHE A 283 15.19 -2.32 -2.37
N VAL A 284 14.70 -1.53 -1.42
CA VAL A 284 14.79 -0.07 -1.40
C VAL A 284 14.97 0.37 0.05
N THR A 285 15.87 1.31 0.31
CA THR A 285 15.97 1.90 1.64
C THR A 285 15.00 3.09 1.72
N SER A 286 14.14 3.14 2.74
CA SER A 286 13.16 4.21 2.90
C SER A 286 13.44 5.01 4.17
N TYR A 287 13.42 6.34 4.06
CA TYR A 287 13.57 7.24 5.19
C TYR A 287 12.45 8.27 5.26
N SER A 288 12.11 8.63 6.49
CA SER A 288 11.39 9.85 6.84
C SER A 288 12.41 10.81 7.45
N THR A 289 12.44 12.07 7.00
CA THR A 289 13.35 13.08 7.55
C THR A 289 12.52 14.29 7.96
N GLN A 290 12.78 14.80 9.17
CA GLN A 290 12.10 15.95 9.78
C GLN A 290 12.28 17.23 8.95
#